data_AF-A0A353RMU9-F1
#
_entry.id   AF-A0A353RMU9-F1
#
_cell.length_a   1.000
_cell.length_b   1.000
_cell.length_c   1.000
_cell.angle_alpha   90.00
_cell.angle_beta   90.00
_cell.angle_gamma   90.00
#
_symmetry.space_group_name_H-M   'P 1'
#
loop_
_entity.id
_entity.type
_entity.pdbx_description
1 polymer ?
#
loop_
_entity_poly.entity_id
_entity_poly.type
_entity_poly.pdbx_seq_one_letter_code
_entity_poly.pdbx_strand_id
1 'polypeptide(L)'
;AEGKDFEYLWPEMKRLKVDLVDEHYYRPPQWFLDNAARYDSYDRKGPKVFAGEYASHHGNRKNNFESALTEAAFMTGLERNADIVHMATYAPLLAHVDAWQWRPDLIWFDNLRVVRTPNYYVQKLYGHHAGTNVLPLTWNKEPLTGQQGL
;
A
#
# COMPACT_ATOMS: atom_id res chain seq x y z
N ALA A 1 -10.69 1.27 -4.31
CA ALA A 1 -10.47 -0.01 -3.60
C ALA A 1 -11.70 -0.55 -2.85
N GLU A 2 -12.85 0.13 -2.82
CA GLU A 2 -14.06 -0.38 -2.15
C GLU A 2 -15.32 0.32 -2.71
N GLY A 3 -16.50 -0.18 -2.34
CA GLY A 3 -17.80 0.41 -2.71
C GLY A 3 -18.31 -0.03 -4.09
N LYS A 4 -19.45 0.54 -4.49
CA LYS A 4 -20.23 0.10 -5.67
C LYS A 4 -19.42 0.02 -6.97
N ASP A 5 -18.52 0.98 -7.21
CA ASP A 5 -17.74 1.03 -8.44
C ASP A 5 -16.67 -0.06 -8.42
N PHE A 6 -16.08 -0.34 -7.26
CA PHE A 6 -15.15 -1.46 -7.10
C PHE A 6 -15.87 -2.81 -7.30
N GLU A 7 -17.02 -3.00 -6.66
CA GLU A 7 -17.84 -4.22 -6.78
C GLU A 7 -18.31 -4.48 -8.21
N TYR A 8 -18.62 -3.42 -8.96
CA TYR A 8 -19.01 -3.51 -10.37
C TYR A 8 -17.81 -3.72 -11.30
N LEU A 9 -16.75 -2.93 -11.15
CA LEU A 9 -15.62 -2.95 -12.08
C LEU A 9 -14.78 -4.21 -11.92
N TRP A 10 -14.67 -4.80 -10.73
CA TRP A 10 -13.81 -5.96 -10.53
C TRP A 10 -14.23 -7.19 -11.37
N PRO A 11 -15.51 -7.62 -11.40
CA PRO A 11 -15.99 -8.62 -12.36
C PRO A 11 -15.77 -8.23 -13.82
N GLU A 12 -15.94 -6.94 -14.17
CA GLU A 12 -15.73 -6.46 -15.54
C GLU A 12 -14.26 -6.56 -15.98
N MET A 13 -13.32 -6.22 -15.10
CA MET A 13 -11.88 -6.37 -15.35
C MET A 13 -11.51 -7.84 -15.56
N LYS A 14 -12.10 -8.75 -14.78
CA LYS A 14 -11.96 -10.20 -14.99
C LYS A 14 -12.56 -10.65 -16.33
N ARG A 15 -13.74 -10.14 -16.71
CA ARG A 15 -14.40 -10.44 -17.99
C ARG A 15 -13.56 -9.98 -19.18
N LEU A 16 -12.96 -8.79 -19.08
CA LEU A 16 -12.08 -8.21 -20.08
C LEU A 16 -10.69 -8.88 -20.12
N LYS A 17 -10.36 -9.71 -19.12
CA LYS A 17 -9.08 -10.40 -18.98
C LYS A 17 -7.90 -9.43 -18.97
N VAL A 18 -8.03 -8.34 -18.22
CA VAL A 18 -6.91 -7.40 -18.04
C VAL A 18 -5.77 -8.09 -17.29
N ASP A 19 -4.54 -7.67 -17.55
CA ASP A 19 -3.38 -8.22 -16.87
C ASP A 19 -3.32 -7.76 -15.41
N LEU A 20 -3.52 -6.46 -15.19
CA LEU A 20 -3.51 -5.83 -13.87
C LEU A 20 -4.72 -4.92 -13.66
N VAL A 21 -5.24 -4.90 -12.44
CA VAL A 21 -6.16 -3.88 -11.95
C VAL A 21 -5.39 -2.92 -11.06
N ASP A 22 -5.54 -1.62 -11.32
CA ASP A 22 -4.96 -0.57 -10.49
C ASP A 22 -5.90 -0.20 -9.34
N GLU A 23 -5.44 -0.42 -8.11
CA GLU A 23 -6.17 -0.11 -6.88
C GLU A 23 -5.55 1.08 -6.14
N HIS A 24 -6.40 2.09 -5.91
CA HIS A 24 -6.02 3.29 -5.17
C HIS A 24 -6.70 3.36 -3.80
N TYR A 25 -5.94 3.71 -2.75
CA TYR A 25 -6.45 3.91 -1.40
C TYR A 25 -5.66 4.95 -0.59
N TYR A 26 -6.33 6.08 -0.35
CA TYR A 26 -5.91 7.14 0.57
C TYR A 26 -6.75 7.03 1.84
N ARG A 27 -6.17 6.53 2.92
CA ARG A 27 -6.93 6.02 4.07
C ARG A 27 -6.24 6.34 5.41
N PRO A 28 -6.97 6.33 6.54
CA PRO A 28 -6.36 6.51 7.86
C PRO A 28 -5.51 5.29 8.25
N PRO A 29 -4.52 5.43 9.15
CA PRO A 29 -3.66 4.33 9.61
C PRO A 29 -4.40 3.06 10.04
N GLN A 30 -5.53 3.22 10.75
CA GLN A 30 -6.35 2.09 11.18
C GLN A 30 -6.83 1.21 10.02
N TRP A 31 -7.18 1.82 8.88
CA TRP A 31 -7.63 1.07 7.71
C TRP A 31 -6.52 0.17 7.17
N PHE A 32 -5.26 0.63 7.18
CA PHE A 32 -4.11 -0.17 6.73
C PHE A 32 -3.88 -1.39 7.64
N LEU A 33 -4.06 -1.23 8.96
CA LEU A 33 -4.01 -2.36 9.90
C LEU A 33 -5.16 -3.34 9.66
N ASP A 34 -6.39 -2.84 9.57
CA ASP A 34 -7.58 -3.67 9.36
C ASP A 34 -7.57 -4.41 8.02
N ASN A 35 -6.82 -3.89 7.04
CA ASN A 35 -6.71 -4.44 5.69
C ASN A 35 -5.38 -5.19 5.44
N ALA A 36 -4.62 -5.55 6.48
CA ALA A 36 -3.38 -6.32 6.33
C ALA A 36 -3.59 -7.69 5.66
N ALA A 37 -4.81 -8.24 5.70
CA ALA A 37 -5.22 -9.49 5.05
C ALA A 37 -5.94 -9.29 3.70
N ARG A 38 -6.00 -8.06 3.18
CA ARG A 38 -6.87 -7.67 2.04
C ARG A 38 -6.77 -8.60 0.83
N TYR A 39 -5.54 -8.95 0.43
CA TYR A 39 -5.29 -9.72 -0.78
C TYR A 39 -5.33 -11.24 -0.55
N ASP A 40 -5.41 -11.69 0.71
CA ASP A 40 -5.35 -13.11 1.07
C ASP A 40 -6.50 -13.92 0.47
N SER A 41 -7.66 -13.30 0.20
CA SER A 41 -8.85 -13.95 -0.37
C SER A 41 -9.02 -13.76 -1.89
N TYR A 42 -8.13 -13.03 -2.56
CA TYR A 42 -8.27 -12.73 -3.99
C TYR A 42 -8.17 -14.00 -4.85
N ASP A 43 -8.84 -14.04 -6.00
CA ASP A 43 -8.79 -15.19 -6.91
C ASP A 43 -7.44 -15.24 -7.64
N ARG A 44 -6.66 -16.30 -7.40
CA ARG A 44 -5.32 -16.49 -8.00
C ARG A 44 -5.35 -16.74 -9.50
N LYS A 45 -6.52 -17.05 -10.06
CA LYS A 45 -6.78 -17.19 -11.49
C LYS A 45 -7.34 -15.90 -12.12
N GLY A 46 -7.58 -14.86 -11.32
CA GLY A 46 -8.04 -13.55 -11.76
C GLY A 46 -6.90 -12.64 -12.26
N PRO A 47 -7.24 -11.38 -12.61
CA PRO A 47 -6.24 -10.37 -12.92
C PRO A 47 -5.31 -10.12 -11.72
N LYS A 48 -4.09 -9.68 -11.99
CA LYS A 48 -3.13 -9.27 -10.95
C LYS A 48 -3.45 -7.86 -10.47
N VAL A 49 -2.80 -7.43 -9.40
CA VAL A 49 -3.02 -6.12 -8.79
C VAL A 49 -1.79 -5.25 -8.94
N PHE A 50 -2.03 -4.02 -9.36
CA PHE A 50 -1.15 -2.88 -9.14
C PHE A 50 -1.74 -2.05 -8.00
N ALA A 51 -1.09 -2.00 -6.84
CA ALA A 51 -1.43 -1.03 -5.80
C ALA A 51 -0.84 0.34 -6.18
N GLY A 52 -1.41 0.98 -7.20
CA GLY A 52 -0.77 2.10 -7.89
C GLY A 52 -0.75 3.41 -7.13
N GLU A 53 -1.66 3.59 -6.18
CA GLU A 53 -1.63 4.75 -5.31
C GLU A 53 -2.07 4.35 -3.90
N TYR A 54 -1.18 4.53 -2.94
CA TYR A 54 -1.56 4.46 -1.54
C TYR A 54 -0.82 5.46 -0.69
N ALA A 55 -1.52 5.99 0.31
CA ALA A 55 -0.93 6.73 1.42
C ALA A 55 -1.82 6.68 2.65
N SER A 56 -1.19 6.41 3.79
CA SER A 56 -1.76 6.52 5.11
C SER A 56 -1.69 7.97 5.58
N HIS A 57 -2.84 8.51 5.99
CA HIS A 57 -2.89 9.89 6.45
C HIS A 57 -3.91 10.12 7.57
N HIS A 58 -3.51 10.89 8.58
CA HIS A 58 -4.44 11.42 9.57
C HIS A 58 -5.27 12.58 9.00
N GLY A 59 -6.22 13.10 9.78
CA GLY A 59 -7.03 14.26 9.39
C GLY A 59 -6.19 15.52 9.07
N ASN A 60 -5.05 15.70 9.75
CA ASN A 60 -4.12 16.79 9.44
C ASN A 60 -3.25 16.54 8.20
N ARG A 61 -3.32 15.33 7.62
CA ARG A 61 -2.62 14.85 6.42
C ARG A 61 -1.11 15.08 6.42
N LYS A 62 -0.47 15.01 7.59
CA LYS A 62 0.99 15.02 7.72
C LYS A 62 1.53 13.60 7.66
N ASN A 63 2.70 13.43 7.04
CA ASN A 63 3.52 12.25 7.27
C ASN A 63 3.94 12.22 8.75
N ASN A 64 3.82 11.05 9.37
CA ASN A 64 4.28 10.81 10.74
C ASN A 64 4.70 9.35 10.90
N PHE A 65 5.25 9.02 12.07
CA PHE A 65 5.73 7.67 12.35
C PHE A 65 4.61 6.62 12.27
N GLU A 66 3.41 6.92 12.78
CA GLU A 66 2.28 6.00 12.78
C GLU A 66 1.81 5.65 11.36
N SER A 67 1.69 6.65 10.47
CA SER A 67 1.35 6.43 9.06
C SER A 67 2.37 5.55 8.36
N ALA A 68 3.67 5.77 8.61
CA ALA A 68 4.73 4.96 8.03
C ALA A 68 4.72 3.53 8.58
N LEU A 69 4.52 3.37 9.89
CA LEU A 69 4.47 2.05 10.53
C LEU A 69 3.29 1.21 10.03
N THR A 70 2.12 1.82 9.90
CA THR A 70 0.92 1.13 9.41
C THR A 70 1.01 0.79 7.92
N GLU A 71 1.61 1.65 7.11
CA GLU A 71 1.97 1.30 5.72
C GLU A 71 2.95 0.13 5.67
N ALA A 72 4.00 0.14 6.50
CA ALA A 72 4.95 -0.98 6.57
C ALA A 72 4.23 -2.29 6.95
N ALA A 73 3.37 -2.26 7.97
CA ALA A 73 2.58 -3.42 8.36
C ALA A 73 1.70 -3.92 7.21
N PHE A 74 1.01 -3.03 6.50
CA PHE A 74 0.20 -3.39 5.35
C PHE A 74 1.04 -3.94 4.17
N MET A 75 2.23 -3.40 3.95
CA MET A 75 3.15 -3.89 2.91
C MET A 75 3.59 -5.34 3.12
N THR A 76 3.59 -5.86 4.36
CA THR A 76 3.77 -7.31 4.60
C THR A 76 2.69 -8.16 3.92
N GLY A 77 1.46 -7.65 3.83
CA GLY A 77 0.37 -8.29 3.11
C GLY A 77 0.56 -8.24 1.60
N LEU A 78 1.20 -7.19 1.07
CA LEU A 78 1.57 -7.12 -0.35
C LEU A 78 2.61 -8.19 -0.68
N GLU A 79 3.68 -8.28 0.10
CA GLU A 79 4.73 -9.29 -0.11
C GLU A 79 4.22 -10.72 0.09
N ARG A 80 3.40 -10.97 1.12
CA ARG A 80 2.78 -12.29 1.35
C ARG A 80 1.92 -12.75 0.17
N ASN A 81 1.34 -11.79 -0.57
CA ASN A 81 0.51 -12.05 -1.75
C ASN A 81 1.20 -11.61 -3.05
N ALA A 82 2.53 -11.77 -3.16
CA ALA A 82 3.29 -11.43 -4.37
C ALA A 82 2.86 -12.23 -5.63
N ASP A 83 2.10 -13.32 -5.46
CA ASP A 83 1.44 -14.04 -6.55
C ASP A 83 0.25 -13.26 -7.14
N ILE A 84 -0.31 -12.31 -6.40
CA ILE A 84 -1.44 -11.43 -6.77
C ILE A 84 -0.99 -9.99 -7.02
N VAL A 85 -0.28 -9.38 -6.05
CA VAL A 85 0.16 -7.99 -6.13
C VAL A 85 1.54 -7.93 -6.78
N HIS A 86 1.60 -7.37 -7.99
CA HIS A 86 2.82 -7.37 -8.80
C HIS A 86 3.55 -6.03 -8.76
N MET A 87 2.84 -4.96 -8.44
CA MET A 87 3.38 -3.60 -8.37
C MET A 87 2.71 -2.84 -7.22
N ALA A 88 3.46 -1.94 -6.58
CA ALA A 88 2.94 -1.09 -5.52
C ALA A 88 3.70 0.25 -5.50
N THR A 89 2.97 1.37 -5.44
CA THR A 89 3.56 2.71 -5.44
C THR A 89 2.86 3.64 -4.45
N TYR A 90 3.66 4.22 -3.55
CA TYR A 90 3.21 5.32 -2.70
C TYR A 90 2.88 6.53 -3.56
N ALA A 91 1.79 7.25 -3.24
CA ALA A 91 1.45 8.49 -3.91
C ALA A 91 0.93 9.57 -2.95
N PRO A 92 1.23 10.86 -3.21
CA PRO A 92 2.11 11.36 -4.26
C PRO A 92 3.61 11.36 -3.85
N LEU A 93 4.50 11.43 -4.83
CA LEU A 93 5.94 11.24 -4.62
C LEU A 93 6.68 12.50 -4.15
N LEU A 94 6.37 13.66 -4.73
CA LEU A 94 7.14 14.90 -4.59
C LEU A 94 6.21 16.08 -4.30
N ALA A 95 6.56 16.88 -3.29
CA ALA A 95 5.93 18.17 -3.04
C ALA A 95 6.95 19.28 -2.76
N HIS A 96 6.76 20.42 -3.42
CA HIS A 96 7.48 21.65 -3.08
C HIS A 96 6.83 22.27 -1.82
N VAL A 97 7.63 22.67 -0.83
CA VAL A 97 7.12 23.19 0.46
C VAL A 97 6.21 24.41 0.30
N ASP A 98 6.49 25.27 -0.68
CA ASP A 98 5.71 26.49 -0.96
C ASP A 98 4.59 26.31 -2.00
N ALA A 99 4.50 25.15 -2.67
CA ALA A 99 3.60 24.96 -3.82
C ALA A 99 3.11 23.51 -3.95
N TRP A 100 2.20 23.11 -3.07
CA TRP A 100 1.57 21.79 -3.08
C TRP A 100 0.05 21.88 -3.17
N GLN A 101 -0.58 20.90 -3.81
CA GLN A 101 -2.05 20.81 -3.95
C GLN A 101 -2.64 19.62 -3.17
N TRP A 102 -1.78 18.69 -2.77
CA TRP A 102 -2.13 17.54 -1.96
C TRP A 102 -1.13 17.36 -0.81
N ARG A 103 -1.53 16.60 0.21
CA ARG A 103 -0.67 16.08 1.27
C ARG A 103 -1.32 14.82 1.87
N PRO A 104 -0.56 13.88 2.44
CA PRO A 104 0.90 13.84 2.55
C PRO A 104 1.61 13.50 1.22
N ASP A 105 2.94 13.69 1.18
CA ASP A 105 3.80 13.39 0.03
C ASP A 105 5.10 12.72 0.51
N LEU A 106 5.67 11.82 -0.29
CA LEU A 106 6.78 10.97 0.17
C LEU A 106 8.06 11.78 0.45
N ILE A 107 8.37 12.75 -0.41
CA ILE A 107 9.57 13.59 -0.36
C ILE A 107 9.16 15.05 -0.51
N TRP A 108 9.58 15.86 0.45
CA TRP A 108 9.37 17.31 0.46
C TRP A 108 10.65 18.04 0.07
N PHE A 109 10.55 19.10 -0.71
CA PHE A 109 11.73 19.85 -1.13
C PHE A 109 11.47 21.36 -1.24
N ASP A 110 12.54 22.13 -1.15
CA ASP A 110 12.60 23.51 -1.62
C ASP A 110 13.73 23.63 -2.66
N ASN A 111 14.02 24.86 -3.10
CA ASN A 111 15.05 25.11 -4.12
C ASN A 111 16.46 24.62 -3.76
N LEU A 112 16.76 24.36 -2.48
CA LEU A 112 18.10 24.03 -1.98
C LEU A 112 18.14 22.77 -1.11
N ARG A 113 17.01 22.25 -0.64
CA ARG A 113 16.93 21.21 0.39
C ARG A 113 15.89 20.15 0.05
N VAL A 114 16.14 18.93 0.51
CA VAL A 114 15.23 17.78 0.42
C VAL A 114 15.04 17.18 1.81
N VAL A 115 13.79 16.86 2.14
CA VAL A 115 13.37 16.16 3.35
C VAL A 115 12.69 14.85 2.94
N ARG A 116 13.22 13.76 3.50
CA ARG A 116 12.65 12.40 3.37
C ARG A 116 11.76 12.13 4.56
N THR A 117 10.52 11.74 4.31
CA THR A 117 9.54 11.44 5.37
C THR A 117 9.83 10.08 6.02
N PRO A 118 9.23 9.77 7.19
CA PRO A 118 9.25 8.41 7.72
C PRO A 118 8.77 7.36 6.70
N ASN A 119 7.72 7.68 5.93
CA ASN A 119 7.18 6.83 4.87
C ASN A 119 8.22 6.58 3.76
N TYR A 120 9.04 7.58 3.41
CA TYR A 120 10.14 7.40 2.45
C TYR A 120 11.09 6.29 2.90
N TYR A 121 11.43 6.24 4.19
CA TYR A 121 12.34 5.21 4.70
C TYR A 121 11.71 3.82 4.69
N VAL A 122 10.40 3.71 4.91
CA VAL A 122 9.66 2.45 4.72
C VAL A 122 9.71 2.01 3.26
N GLN A 123 9.35 2.89 2.33
CA GLN A 123 9.43 2.60 0.90
C GLN A 123 10.85 2.22 0.47
N LYS A 124 11.87 2.91 1.02
CA LYS A 124 13.28 2.61 0.79
C LYS A 124 13.65 1.21 1.29
N LEU A 125 13.19 0.81 2.48
CA LEU A 125 13.45 -0.52 3.03
C LEU A 125 12.89 -1.62 2.13
N TYR A 126 11.60 -1.54 1.77
CA TYR A 126 10.97 -2.52 0.88
C TYR A 126 11.58 -2.50 -0.53
N GLY A 127 11.83 -1.31 -1.09
CA GLY A 127 12.36 -1.18 -2.44
C GLY A 127 13.82 -1.63 -2.61
N HIS A 128 14.64 -1.58 -1.55
CA HIS A 128 16.05 -2.01 -1.62
C HIS A 128 16.32 -3.40 -1.04
N HIS A 129 15.36 -3.99 -0.33
CA HIS A 129 15.50 -5.30 0.31
C HIS A 129 14.42 -6.30 -0.12
N ALA A 130 13.92 -6.18 -1.35
CA ALA A 130 12.94 -7.10 -1.91
C ALA A 130 13.50 -8.53 -2.04
N GLY A 131 12.78 -9.51 -1.51
CA GLY A 131 13.08 -10.92 -1.67
C GLY A 131 12.66 -11.47 -3.04
N THR A 132 13.18 -12.64 -3.41
CA THR A 132 12.79 -13.36 -4.65
C THR A 132 11.76 -14.45 -4.41
N ASN A 133 11.54 -14.83 -3.15
CA ASN A 133 10.65 -15.91 -2.76
C ASN A 133 9.88 -15.51 -1.50
N VAL A 134 8.59 -15.82 -1.48
CA VAL A 134 7.75 -15.67 -0.29
C VAL A 134 7.92 -16.92 0.57
N LEU A 135 8.40 -16.75 1.80
CA LEU A 135 8.45 -17.82 2.79
C LEU A 135 7.15 -17.80 3.61
N PRO A 136 6.38 -18.90 3.64
CA PRO A 136 5.16 -18.95 4.45
C PRO A 136 5.47 -18.73 5.93
N LEU A 137 4.83 -17.73 6.52
CA LEU A 137 4.91 -17.44 7.95
C LEU A 137 3.50 -17.47 8.54
N THR A 138 3.27 -18.41 9.45
CA THR A 138 1.96 -18.63 10.06
C THR A 138 2.08 -18.74 11.57
N TRP A 139 1.06 -18.27 12.29
CA TRP A 139 0.88 -18.48 13.71
C TRP A 139 -0.42 -19.25 13.95
N ASN A 140 -0.37 -20.36 14.67
CA ASN A 140 -1.52 -21.26 14.83
C ASN A 140 -2.16 -21.71 13.49
N LYS A 141 -1.33 -21.87 12.45
CA LYS A 141 -1.73 -22.21 11.07
C LYS A 141 -2.49 -21.11 10.31
N GLU A 142 -2.60 -19.92 10.89
CA GLU A 142 -3.18 -18.75 10.22
C GLU A 142 -2.09 -17.79 9.74
N PRO A 143 -2.29 -17.06 8.62
CA PRO A 143 -1.36 -16.01 8.19
C PRO A 143 -1.20 -14.92 9.25
N LEU A 144 -0.01 -14.36 9.40
CA LEU A 144 0.20 -13.18 10.27
C LEU A 144 -0.34 -11.92 9.59
N THR A 145 -1.43 -11.38 10.13
CA THR A 145 -2.13 -10.19 9.57
C THR A 145 -2.52 -9.21 10.67
N GLY A 146 -1.75 -9.19 11.75
CA GLY A 146 -1.94 -8.30 12.90
C GLY A 146 -2.90 -8.80 13.99
N GLN A 147 -3.09 -10.12 14.07
CA GLN A 147 -3.87 -10.71 15.15
C GLN A 147 -3.26 -10.40 16.52
N GLN A 148 -4.11 -10.12 17.50
CA GLN A 148 -3.72 -9.85 18.90
C GLN A 148 -2.89 -8.56 19.10
N GLY A 149 -2.97 -7.61 18.17
CA GLY A 149 -2.25 -6.33 18.26
C GLY A 149 -0.78 -6.42 17.82
N LEU A 150 -0.44 -7.48 17.08
CA LEU A 150 0.80 -7.57 16.29
C LEU A 150 0.66 -6.85 14.94
#